data_AF-H0GSV6-F1
#
_entry.id   AF-H0GSV6-F1
#
_cell.length_a   1.000
_cell.length_b   1.000
_cell.length_c   1.000
_cell.angle_alpha   90.00
_cell.angle_beta   90.00
_cell.angle_gamma   90.00
#
_symmetry.space_group_name_H-M   'P 1'
#
loop_
_entity.id
_entity.type
_entity.pdbx_description
1 polymer ?
#
loop_
_entity_poly.entity_id
_entity_poly.type
_entity_poly.pdbx_seq_one_letter_code
_entity_poly.pdbx_strand_id
1 'polypeptide(L)'
;MVYRNRSKSVLSKHSKKSDDKGHYKSHSKKKSKSKNKKKSRIYWKYISFIWVLWLGLIYYNESVVVKRSMKKCQWSNWENWPEGAEGHRVGLFADPQIMDEYSYPGRPQIINYFTRVLLDHYHRRNWKYVQYYLDPDSNFFLGDLFDGGRELDDEQWIKEYARFNEIFPKKPLRRTVMSLPGNHDIGFGDTVVEPSLKRFSSYFGETSSSLEVGNHTFVLLDTISLSDRTNPNVSRIPMEFLDDFAKGSHSYPRILLSHVPLWRNAKQQTCGELRESKKPFPIKNGKQYQTYIDQDISQETLAKVQPVILFSGDDHDYCHISHSYPLHGETKIAQEITVKSCAMNMGIKKPAIQLLSLYNPSDLAAISAGEEHESETYKTELCYMPDPYKAIRMYLWGLLCSTVFVLYMHFLPKSFNSHVATRMNRLLTRPDSSTSDLPLPTSVSKSKSKKSLTHSKYSVNETRSIKQFLANAGILLISVMSIFIYFYTVV
;
A
#
# COMPACT_ATOMS: atom_id res chain seq x y z
N MET A 1 33.15 77.82 41.58
CA MET A 1 34.05 76.66 41.40
C MET A 1 34.46 76.59 39.94
N VAL A 2 35.75 76.85 39.69
CA VAL A 2 36.63 76.33 38.62
C VAL A 2 36.06 76.37 37.18
N TYR A 3 36.37 77.42 36.39
CA TYR A 3 37.51 77.51 35.43
C TYR A 3 37.45 76.40 34.34
N ARG A 4 37.55 76.64 33.01
CA ARG A 4 38.43 77.58 32.29
C ARG A 4 38.11 77.52 30.77
N ASN A 5 38.02 78.70 30.11
CA ASN A 5 38.63 79.15 28.83
C ASN A 5 38.61 78.24 27.56
N ARG A 6 38.69 78.71 26.31
CA ARG A 6 38.85 80.00 25.56
C ARG A 6 38.67 79.57 24.08
N SER A 7 37.87 80.23 23.22
CA SER A 7 38.13 81.46 22.45
C SER A 7 38.86 81.30 21.10
N LYS A 8 38.38 82.13 20.14
CA LYS A 8 38.93 82.65 18.86
C LYS A 8 38.45 81.95 17.59
N SER A 9 37.60 82.53 16.73
CA SER A 9 37.55 83.83 16.03
C SER A 9 38.61 83.99 14.92
N VAL A 10 38.18 83.99 13.65
CA VAL A 10 38.79 84.67 12.48
C VAL A 10 37.66 84.79 11.43
N LEU A 11 36.95 85.93 11.35
CA LEU A 11 37.18 87.10 10.48
C LEU A 11 36.42 87.05 9.14
N SER A 12 35.64 88.10 8.94
CA SER A 12 34.91 88.47 7.73
C SER A 12 35.82 89.10 6.68
N LYS A 13 35.36 89.12 5.41
CA LYS A 13 35.58 90.24 4.48
C LYS A 13 34.55 90.20 3.32
N HIS A 14 33.78 91.30 3.23
CA HIS A 14 33.49 92.14 2.04
C HIS A 14 33.75 91.57 0.62
N SER A 15 33.04 91.87 -0.47
CA SER A 15 32.18 93.01 -0.84
C SER A 15 31.75 92.88 -2.34
N LYS A 16 30.57 93.43 -2.70
CA LYS A 16 30.15 94.05 -4.02
C LYS A 16 29.97 93.15 -5.26
N LYS A 17 28.77 93.18 -5.87
CA LYS A 17 28.37 93.85 -7.15
C LYS A 17 29.21 93.35 -8.36
N SER A 18 28.70 92.93 -9.50
CA SER A 18 27.53 93.34 -10.28
C SER A 18 27.31 92.39 -11.48
N ASP A 19 26.15 92.55 -12.14
CA ASP A 19 25.88 92.41 -13.58
C ASP A 19 25.92 91.07 -14.34
N ASP A 20 24.80 90.93 -15.06
CA ASP A 20 24.63 90.54 -16.45
C ASP A 20 24.22 89.11 -16.87
N LYS A 21 23.12 89.15 -17.64
CA LYS A 21 22.56 88.28 -18.68
C LYS A 21 23.07 86.84 -18.86
N GLY A 22 22.05 85.97 -18.96
CA GLY A 22 21.92 85.08 -20.11
C GLY A 22 22.33 83.62 -19.87
N HIS A 23 21.36 82.71 -19.93
CA HIS A 23 21.36 81.65 -20.96
C HIS A 23 20.14 80.73 -20.81
N TYR A 24 19.35 80.68 -21.87
CA TYR A 24 18.41 79.60 -22.17
C TYR A 24 19.11 78.24 -22.11
N LYS A 25 18.62 77.30 -21.29
CA LYS A 25 18.81 75.86 -21.50
C LYS A 25 17.52 75.09 -21.19
N SER A 26 17.10 74.31 -22.17
CA SER A 26 15.85 73.55 -22.22
C SER A 26 15.76 72.49 -21.11
N HIS A 27 14.66 72.49 -20.35
CA HIS A 27 14.28 71.35 -19.51
C HIS A 27 13.60 70.28 -20.37
N SER A 28 14.32 69.22 -20.71
CA SER A 28 13.69 67.97 -21.14
C SER A 28 13.13 67.26 -19.89
N LYS A 29 11.80 67.18 -19.80
CA LYS A 29 11.11 66.36 -18.79
C LYS A 29 11.33 64.89 -19.14
N LYS A 30 12.30 64.24 -18.48
CA LYS A 30 12.39 62.78 -18.40
C LYS A 30 11.11 62.24 -17.77
N LYS A 31 10.20 61.69 -18.58
CA LYS A 31 9.09 60.84 -18.10
C LYS A 31 9.69 59.61 -17.43
N SER A 32 9.61 59.53 -16.10
CA SER A 32 9.87 58.30 -15.36
C SER A 32 8.80 57.27 -15.74
N LYS A 33 9.19 56.24 -16.51
CA LYS A 33 8.35 55.05 -16.70
C LYS A 33 8.35 54.26 -15.40
N SER A 34 7.35 54.49 -14.55
CA SER A 34 7.00 53.58 -13.46
C SER A 34 6.67 52.21 -14.07
N LYS A 35 7.59 51.24 -13.92
CA LYS A 35 7.33 49.84 -14.22
C LYS A 35 6.39 49.30 -13.14
N ASN A 36 5.08 49.42 -13.35
CA ASN A 36 4.09 48.69 -12.57
C ASN A 36 4.37 47.18 -12.70
N LYS A 37 4.99 46.57 -11.68
CA LYS A 37 5.09 45.10 -11.57
C LYS A 37 3.66 44.55 -11.45
N LYS A 38 3.07 44.09 -12.56
CA LYS A 38 1.77 43.39 -12.54
C LYS A 38 1.88 42.20 -11.58
N LYS A 39 1.12 42.24 -10.48
CA LYS A 39 1.05 41.18 -9.47
C LYS A 39 0.55 39.89 -10.15
N SER A 40 1.21 38.76 -9.90
CA SER A 40 0.79 37.45 -10.41
C SER A 40 -0.57 37.09 -9.83
N ARG A 41 -1.54 36.77 -10.69
CA ARG A 41 -2.88 36.36 -10.25
C ARG A 41 -2.90 34.84 -10.02
N ILE A 42 -3.35 34.44 -8.83
CA ILE A 42 -3.60 33.03 -8.49
C ILE A 42 -5.05 32.70 -8.81
N TYR A 43 -5.25 31.57 -9.47
CA TYR A 43 -6.53 31.11 -10.00
C TYR A 43 -7.19 30.12 -9.05
N TRP A 44 -7.44 30.57 -7.81
CA TRP A 44 -7.92 29.75 -6.70
C TRP A 44 -9.11 28.87 -7.05
N LYS A 45 -10.09 29.37 -7.81
CA LYS A 45 -11.27 28.59 -8.17
C LYS A 45 -10.96 27.33 -8.97
N TYR A 46 -10.03 27.42 -9.92
CA TYR A 46 -9.63 26.27 -10.74
C TYR A 46 -8.75 25.32 -9.93
N ILE A 47 -7.85 25.88 -9.09
CA ILE A 47 -7.04 25.10 -8.15
C ILE A 47 -7.95 24.31 -7.21
N SER A 48 -8.92 24.96 -6.55
CA SER A 48 -9.89 24.31 -5.66
C SER A 48 -10.74 23.27 -6.40
N PHE A 49 -11.19 23.55 -7.62
CA PHE A 49 -11.96 22.58 -8.41
C PHE A 49 -11.14 21.32 -8.71
N ILE A 50 -9.92 21.47 -9.23
CA ILE A 50 -9.03 20.34 -9.51
C ILE A 50 -8.68 19.60 -8.22
N TRP A 51 -8.43 20.34 -7.13
CA TRP A 51 -8.16 19.78 -5.81
C TRP A 51 -9.32 18.90 -5.30
N VAL A 52 -10.58 19.34 -5.44
CA VAL A 52 -11.75 18.53 -5.07
C VAL A 52 -11.85 17.26 -5.92
N LEU A 53 -11.56 17.34 -7.23
CA LEU A 53 -11.52 16.16 -8.09
C LEU A 53 -10.44 15.17 -7.64
N TRP A 54 -9.25 15.66 -7.26
CA TRP A 54 -8.19 14.82 -6.71
C TRP A 54 -8.57 14.22 -5.36
N LEU A 55 -9.18 14.99 -4.47
CA LEU A 55 -9.65 14.49 -3.19
C LEU A 55 -10.66 13.35 -3.39
N GLY A 56 -11.63 13.53 -4.27
CA GLY A 56 -12.60 12.49 -4.62
C GLY A 56 -11.95 11.26 -5.26
N LEU A 57 -10.99 11.47 -6.17
CA LEU A 57 -10.27 10.39 -6.85
C LEU A 57 -9.44 9.55 -5.87
N ILE A 58 -8.68 10.21 -4.99
CA ILE A 58 -7.84 9.56 -3.98
C ILE A 58 -8.74 8.88 -2.96
N TYR A 59 -9.72 9.57 -2.38
CA TYR A 59 -10.68 8.96 -1.44
C TYR A 59 -11.38 7.72 -2.02
N TYR A 60 -11.78 7.78 -3.29
CA TYR A 60 -12.41 6.63 -3.94
C TYR A 60 -11.48 5.42 -4.02
N ASN A 61 -10.24 5.59 -4.48
CA ASN A 61 -9.31 4.49 -4.65
C ASN A 61 -8.69 4.01 -3.33
N GLU A 62 -8.33 4.94 -2.45
CA GLU A 62 -7.67 4.68 -1.16
C GLU A 62 -8.63 4.23 -0.05
N SER A 63 -9.95 4.37 -0.23
CA SER A 63 -10.91 3.98 0.81
C SER A 63 -12.08 3.20 0.27
N VAL A 64 -12.81 3.73 -0.71
CA VAL A 64 -14.04 3.09 -1.20
C VAL A 64 -13.75 1.75 -1.90
N VAL A 65 -12.71 1.70 -2.74
CA VAL A 65 -12.33 0.46 -3.43
C VAL A 65 -11.86 -0.60 -2.43
N VAL A 66 -11.00 -0.23 -1.47
CA VAL A 66 -10.47 -1.14 -0.45
C VAL A 66 -11.59 -1.72 0.41
N LYS A 67 -12.50 -0.86 0.90
CA LYS A 67 -13.70 -1.27 1.64
C LYS A 67 -14.56 -2.26 0.85
N ARG A 68 -14.76 -2.03 -0.45
CA ARG A 68 -15.55 -2.93 -1.30
C ARG A 68 -14.89 -4.28 -1.46
N SER A 69 -13.56 -4.34 -1.58
CA SER A 69 -12.83 -5.62 -1.61
C SER A 69 -13.07 -6.42 -0.32
N MET A 70 -12.90 -5.80 0.86
CA MET A 70 -13.14 -6.49 2.14
C MET A 70 -14.60 -6.91 2.32
N LYS A 71 -15.55 -6.10 1.83
CA LYS A 71 -16.99 -6.43 1.91
C LYS A 71 -17.38 -7.65 1.07
N LYS A 72 -16.66 -7.95 -0.01
CA LYS A 72 -16.92 -9.15 -0.81
C LYS A 72 -16.56 -10.41 -0.05
N CYS A 73 -15.48 -10.37 0.72
CA CYS A 73 -14.98 -11.50 1.49
C CYS A 73 -15.64 -11.65 2.88
N GLN A 74 -16.71 -10.91 3.17
CA GLN A 74 -17.35 -10.99 4.48
C GLN A 74 -17.78 -12.41 4.76
N TRP A 75 -17.47 -12.85 5.97
CA TRP A 75 -17.72 -14.18 6.49
C TRP A 75 -19.16 -14.64 6.23
N SER A 76 -20.14 -13.76 6.47
CA SER A 76 -21.58 -14.04 6.22
C SER A 76 -21.94 -14.39 4.77
N ASN A 77 -21.06 -14.16 3.80
CA ASN A 77 -21.35 -14.44 2.39
C ASN A 77 -21.02 -15.88 2.00
N TRP A 78 -20.20 -16.58 2.79
CA TRP A 78 -19.65 -17.89 2.42
C TRP A 78 -19.55 -18.87 3.60
N GLU A 79 -19.53 -18.39 4.86
CA GLU A 79 -19.73 -19.25 6.02
C GLU A 79 -21.15 -19.82 5.98
N ASN A 80 -21.25 -21.14 5.86
CA ASN A 80 -22.49 -21.89 5.92
C ASN A 80 -22.45 -22.86 7.12
N TRP A 81 -22.25 -22.31 8.32
CA TRP A 81 -22.39 -23.04 9.57
C TRP A 81 -23.87 -23.12 10.01
N PRO A 82 -24.25 -24.07 10.89
CA PRO A 82 -25.61 -24.15 11.43
C PRO A 82 -26.08 -22.84 12.07
N GLU A 83 -27.40 -22.63 12.15
CA GLU A 83 -27.95 -21.41 12.76
C GLU A 83 -27.51 -21.28 14.22
N GLY A 84 -26.98 -20.10 14.58
CA GLY A 84 -26.41 -19.83 15.92
C GLY A 84 -24.95 -20.28 16.11
N ALA A 85 -24.33 -20.92 15.11
CA ALA A 85 -22.91 -21.23 15.15
C ALA A 85 -22.05 -19.98 14.90
N GLU A 86 -21.16 -19.66 15.84
CA GLU A 86 -20.11 -18.67 15.64
C GLU A 86 -18.78 -19.39 15.39
N GLY A 87 -18.29 -19.32 14.15
CA GLY A 87 -16.99 -19.87 13.79
C GLY A 87 -15.84 -18.98 14.25
N HIS A 88 -14.71 -19.58 14.60
CA HIS A 88 -13.45 -18.88 14.84
C HIS A 88 -12.81 -18.52 13.50
N ARG A 89 -12.54 -17.23 13.28
CA ARG A 89 -12.13 -16.70 11.97
C ARG A 89 -10.63 -16.42 11.93
N VAL A 90 -9.99 -16.88 10.87
CA VAL A 90 -8.55 -16.83 10.69
C VAL A 90 -8.19 -16.18 9.36
N GLY A 91 -7.25 -15.24 9.38
CA GLY A 91 -6.63 -14.67 8.18
C GLY A 91 -5.21 -15.19 7.98
N LEU A 92 -4.91 -15.75 6.81
CA LEU A 92 -3.58 -16.21 6.42
C LEU A 92 -2.95 -15.25 5.39
N PHE A 93 -1.73 -14.80 5.66
CA PHE A 93 -1.00 -13.82 4.88
C PHE A 93 0.32 -14.43 4.40
N ALA A 94 0.45 -14.71 3.11
CA ALA A 94 1.70 -15.20 2.53
C ALA A 94 2.48 -14.07 1.86
N ASP A 95 3.80 -14.20 1.92
CA ASP A 95 4.80 -13.41 1.19
C ASP A 95 4.51 -11.90 1.18
N PRO A 96 4.38 -11.24 2.35
CA PRO A 96 4.27 -9.79 2.37
C PRO A 96 5.54 -9.12 1.83
N GLN A 97 6.72 -9.74 1.97
CA GLN A 97 8.01 -9.37 1.39
C GLN A 97 8.20 -7.85 1.30
N ILE A 98 8.27 -7.20 2.47
CA ILE A 98 8.45 -5.75 2.48
C ILE A 98 9.77 -5.40 1.79
N MET A 99 9.70 -4.46 0.85
CA MET A 99 10.83 -4.12 0.01
C MET A 99 11.92 -3.41 0.82
N ASP A 100 13.17 -3.83 0.63
CA ASP A 100 14.35 -3.28 1.29
C ASP A 100 15.45 -2.91 0.26
N GLU A 101 16.68 -2.72 0.72
CA GLU A 101 17.80 -2.31 -0.12
C GLU A 101 18.27 -3.40 -1.09
N TYR A 102 17.94 -4.67 -0.81
CA TYR A 102 18.34 -5.84 -1.60
C TYR A 102 17.31 -6.25 -2.65
N SER A 103 16.09 -5.70 -2.59
CA SER A 103 14.99 -6.02 -3.53
C SER A 103 15.29 -5.72 -5.01
N TYR A 104 15.86 -4.54 -5.29
CA TYR A 104 16.10 -4.07 -6.67
C TYR A 104 17.50 -3.45 -6.80
N PRO A 105 18.56 -4.28 -6.77
CA PRO A 105 19.93 -3.80 -6.86
C PRO A 105 20.16 -3.10 -8.21
N GLY A 106 20.87 -1.98 -8.18
CA GLY A 106 21.17 -1.19 -9.38
C GLY A 106 20.07 -0.21 -9.83
N ARG A 107 18.89 -0.21 -9.20
CA ARG A 107 17.85 0.80 -9.46
C ARG A 107 18.19 2.11 -8.73
N PRO A 108 17.93 3.30 -9.33
CA PRO A 108 18.22 4.57 -8.66
C PRO A 108 17.53 4.69 -7.29
N GLN A 109 18.29 5.06 -6.26
CA GLN A 109 17.83 5.09 -4.86
C GLN A 109 16.54 5.89 -4.66
N ILE A 110 16.39 7.03 -5.35
CA ILE A 110 15.18 7.84 -5.28
C ILE A 110 13.93 7.07 -5.75
N ILE A 111 14.08 6.22 -6.77
CA ILE A 111 12.98 5.42 -7.29
C ILE A 111 12.67 4.27 -6.32
N ASN A 112 13.68 3.64 -5.73
CA ASN A 112 13.48 2.65 -4.67
C ASN A 112 12.76 3.27 -3.47
N TYR A 113 13.18 4.45 -3.01
CA TYR A 113 12.49 5.16 -1.93
C TYR A 113 11.00 5.36 -2.20
N PHE A 114 10.62 5.90 -3.36
CA PHE A 114 9.20 6.10 -3.69
C PHE A 114 8.45 4.79 -3.91
N THR A 115 9.10 3.77 -4.45
CA THR A 115 8.51 2.43 -4.59
C THR A 115 8.20 1.86 -3.20
N ARG A 116 9.14 2.00 -2.26
CA ARG A 116 8.99 1.55 -0.87
C ARG A 116 7.79 2.19 -0.19
N VAL A 117 7.68 3.51 -0.29
CA VAL A 117 6.56 4.28 0.28
C VAL A 117 5.21 3.82 -0.28
N LEU A 118 5.14 3.51 -1.57
CA LEU A 118 3.93 3.00 -2.21
C LEU A 118 3.56 1.59 -1.71
N LEU A 119 4.54 0.70 -1.61
CA LEU A 119 4.34 -0.68 -1.14
C LEU A 119 3.90 -0.70 0.32
N ASP A 120 4.59 0.05 1.19
CA ASP A 120 4.26 0.13 2.62
C ASP A 120 2.85 0.66 2.84
N HIS A 121 2.47 1.68 2.07
CA HIS A 121 1.12 2.22 2.14
C HIS A 121 0.08 1.19 1.71
N TYR A 122 0.33 0.47 0.61
CA TYR A 122 -0.54 -0.59 0.14
C TYR A 122 -0.74 -1.65 1.23
N HIS A 123 0.33 -2.16 1.83
CA HIS A 123 0.26 -3.14 2.91
C HIS A 123 -0.47 -2.61 4.14
N ARG A 124 -0.04 -1.46 4.68
CA ARG A 124 -0.61 -0.88 5.90
C ARG A 124 -2.10 -0.61 5.76
N ARG A 125 -2.50 0.02 4.66
CA ARG A 125 -3.92 0.33 4.37
C ARG A 125 -4.75 -0.96 4.29
N ASN A 126 -4.26 -1.93 3.53
CA ASN A 126 -4.96 -3.18 3.35
C ASN A 126 -5.06 -3.98 4.66
N TRP A 127 -3.99 -4.07 5.44
CA TRP A 127 -3.98 -4.68 6.76
C TRP A 127 -5.01 -4.02 7.69
N LYS A 128 -5.00 -2.69 7.82
CA LYS A 128 -6.01 -1.96 8.62
C LYS A 128 -7.43 -2.30 8.20
N TYR A 129 -7.70 -2.39 6.90
CA TYR A 129 -9.04 -2.67 6.38
C TYR A 129 -9.46 -4.12 6.60
N VAL A 130 -8.55 -5.09 6.51
CA VAL A 130 -8.81 -6.48 6.90
C VAL A 130 -9.15 -6.53 8.40
N GLN A 131 -8.31 -5.95 9.25
CA GLN A 131 -8.53 -5.96 10.70
C GLN A 131 -9.78 -5.18 11.16
N TYR A 132 -10.27 -4.24 10.35
CA TYR A 132 -11.47 -3.46 10.65
C TYR A 132 -12.76 -4.07 10.10
N TYR A 133 -12.76 -4.49 8.82
CA TYR A 133 -13.97 -4.97 8.15
C TYR A 133 -14.16 -6.48 8.27
N LEU A 134 -13.08 -7.26 8.19
CA LEU A 134 -13.15 -8.71 8.37
C LEU A 134 -12.95 -9.07 9.84
N ASP A 135 -12.09 -8.34 10.57
CA ASP A 135 -11.86 -8.55 12.00
C ASP A 135 -11.62 -10.02 12.39
N PRO A 136 -10.63 -10.70 11.76
CA PRO A 136 -10.31 -12.08 12.10
C PRO A 136 -9.85 -12.20 13.56
N ASP A 137 -10.23 -13.30 14.20
CA ASP A 137 -9.86 -13.61 15.59
C ASP A 137 -8.36 -13.94 15.71
N SER A 138 -7.82 -14.63 14.70
CA SER A 138 -6.40 -14.98 14.58
C SER A 138 -5.84 -14.62 13.20
N ASN A 139 -4.56 -14.26 13.15
CA ASN A 139 -3.83 -13.99 11.92
C ASN A 139 -2.51 -14.78 11.92
N PHE A 140 -2.19 -15.42 10.80
CA PHE A 140 -0.91 -16.12 10.60
C PHE A 140 -0.20 -15.58 9.36
N PHE A 141 1.09 -15.29 9.49
CA PHE A 141 1.96 -14.99 8.37
C PHE A 141 2.73 -16.24 7.97
N LEU A 142 2.76 -16.54 6.67
CA LEU A 142 3.31 -17.78 6.13
C LEU A 142 4.70 -17.55 5.53
N GLY A 143 5.60 -16.93 6.28
CA GLY A 143 6.97 -16.66 5.86
C GLY A 143 7.14 -15.52 4.87
N ASP A 144 8.41 -15.29 4.53
CA ASP A 144 8.89 -14.23 3.65
C ASP A 144 8.38 -12.85 4.07
N LEU A 145 8.70 -12.51 5.32
CA LEU A 145 8.31 -11.23 5.91
C LEU A 145 9.08 -10.07 5.25
N PHE A 146 10.35 -10.31 4.96
CA PHE A 146 11.27 -9.40 4.28
C PHE A 146 11.66 -9.94 2.92
N ASP A 147 12.06 -9.07 1.99
CA ASP A 147 12.59 -9.49 0.68
C ASP A 147 14.12 -9.80 0.74
N GLY A 148 14.86 -9.13 1.62
CA GLY A 148 16.29 -9.31 1.83
C GLY A 148 16.67 -9.71 3.25
N GLY A 149 15.71 -10.23 4.05
CA GLY A 149 15.86 -10.45 5.50
C GLY A 149 17.15 -11.17 5.91
N ARG A 150 17.52 -12.21 5.16
CA ARG A 150 18.74 -13.00 5.41
C ARG A 150 20.05 -12.28 5.04
N GLU A 151 19.99 -11.27 4.17
CA GLU A 151 21.15 -10.54 3.64
C GLU A 151 21.49 -9.29 4.48
N LEU A 152 20.55 -8.83 5.31
CA LEU A 152 20.69 -7.65 6.17
C LEU A 152 21.60 -7.93 7.37
N ASP A 153 22.43 -6.95 7.72
CA ASP A 153 23.10 -6.91 9.01
C ASP A 153 22.12 -6.61 10.16
N ASP A 154 22.57 -6.78 11.40
CA ASP A 154 21.70 -6.63 12.58
C ASP A 154 21.10 -5.21 12.70
N GLU A 155 21.84 -4.16 12.35
CA GLU A 155 21.35 -2.78 12.49
C GLU A 155 20.26 -2.48 11.45
N GLN A 156 20.49 -2.89 10.20
CA GLN A 156 19.50 -2.75 9.13
C GLN A 156 18.28 -3.63 9.42
N TRP A 157 18.49 -4.88 9.85
CA TRP A 157 17.40 -5.81 10.14
C TRP A 157 16.50 -5.30 11.27
N ILE A 158 17.05 -4.72 12.35
CA ILE A 158 16.24 -4.16 13.44
C ILE A 158 15.36 -3.00 12.95
N LYS A 159 15.87 -2.16 12.03
CA LYS A 159 15.07 -1.09 11.42
C LYS A 159 13.93 -1.66 10.57
N GLU A 160 14.21 -2.70 9.80
CA GLU A 160 13.20 -3.38 8.99
C GLU A 160 12.17 -4.12 9.86
N TYR A 161 12.58 -4.75 10.95
CA TYR A 161 11.68 -5.34 11.95
C TYR A 161 10.73 -4.30 12.57
N ALA A 162 11.25 -3.14 12.97
CA ALA A 162 10.42 -2.06 13.48
C ALA A 162 9.41 -1.59 12.43
N ARG A 163 9.88 -1.36 11.19
CA ARG A 163 9.04 -0.98 10.05
C ARG A 163 7.97 -2.03 9.74
N PHE A 164 8.30 -3.32 9.78
CA PHE A 164 7.33 -4.41 9.56
C PHE A 164 6.19 -4.35 10.58
N ASN A 165 6.51 -4.16 11.87
CA ASN A 165 5.51 -4.01 12.92
C ASN A 165 4.69 -2.71 12.81
N GLU A 166 5.25 -1.64 12.23
CA GLU A 166 4.48 -0.44 11.91
C GLU A 166 3.56 -0.60 10.68
N ILE A 167 3.91 -1.48 9.75
CA ILE A 167 3.08 -1.80 8.58
C ILE A 167 1.94 -2.74 8.99
N PHE A 168 2.23 -3.74 9.83
CA PHE A 168 1.31 -4.75 10.30
C PHE A 168 1.11 -4.70 11.83
N PRO A 169 0.58 -3.60 12.38
CA PRO A 169 0.39 -3.48 13.82
C PRO A 169 -0.61 -4.53 14.33
N LYS A 170 -0.24 -5.21 15.43
CA LYS A 170 -1.09 -6.22 16.08
C LYS A 170 -2.32 -5.54 16.70
N LYS A 171 -3.52 -6.08 16.43
CA LYS A 171 -4.77 -5.59 17.02
C LYS A 171 -4.94 -6.16 18.43
N PRO A 172 -5.26 -5.34 19.46
CA PRO A 172 -5.52 -5.84 20.81
C PRO A 172 -6.61 -6.92 20.82
N LEU A 173 -6.46 -7.92 21.68
CA LEU A 173 -7.38 -9.07 21.83
C LEU A 173 -7.52 -9.97 20.60
N ARG A 174 -6.74 -9.74 19.54
CA ARG A 174 -6.60 -10.65 18.40
C ARG A 174 -5.25 -11.34 18.45
N ARG A 175 -5.18 -12.60 18.02
CA ARG A 175 -3.91 -13.32 17.92
C ARG A 175 -3.24 -12.99 16.57
N THR A 176 -1.94 -12.71 16.57
CA THR A 176 -1.16 -12.51 15.35
C THR A 176 0.18 -13.21 15.49
N VAL A 177 0.39 -14.24 14.65
CA VAL A 177 1.56 -15.10 14.65
C VAL A 177 2.37 -14.83 13.39
N MET A 178 3.66 -14.55 13.58
CA MET A 178 4.61 -14.15 12.53
C MET A 178 5.90 -14.98 12.61
N SER A 179 5.88 -16.09 13.36
CA SER A 179 7.09 -16.88 13.66
C SER A 179 7.44 -17.91 12.60
N LEU A 180 6.61 -18.12 11.57
CA LEU A 180 6.95 -18.99 10.46
C LEU A 180 7.89 -18.24 9.50
N PRO A 181 9.16 -18.66 9.33
CA PRO A 181 10.09 -17.99 8.43
C PRO A 181 9.88 -18.43 6.98
N GLY A 182 10.28 -17.56 6.04
CA GLY A 182 10.48 -17.95 4.65
C GLY A 182 11.95 -17.92 4.22
N ASN A 183 12.23 -18.32 2.98
CA ASN A 183 13.61 -18.39 2.50
C ASN A 183 14.25 -17.02 2.30
N HIS A 184 13.48 -15.95 2.11
CA HIS A 184 13.97 -14.58 2.15
C HIS A 184 14.34 -14.11 3.55
N ASP A 185 13.77 -14.72 4.59
CA ASP A 185 14.07 -14.40 5.98
C ASP A 185 15.35 -15.09 6.48
N ILE A 186 15.54 -16.38 6.15
CA ILE A 186 16.59 -17.22 6.78
C ILE A 186 17.49 -18.02 5.81
N GLY A 187 17.23 -18.01 4.50
CA GLY A 187 17.92 -18.89 3.53
C GLY A 187 17.19 -20.21 3.30
N PHE A 188 17.83 -21.23 2.75
CA PHE A 188 17.16 -22.51 2.46
C PHE A 188 18.08 -23.73 2.56
N GLY A 189 17.56 -24.82 3.15
CA GLY A 189 18.23 -26.12 3.26
C GLY A 189 19.67 -26.01 3.77
N ASP A 190 20.61 -26.67 3.11
CA ASP A 190 22.06 -26.65 3.40
C ASP A 190 22.70 -25.24 3.40
N THR A 191 21.95 -24.22 3.01
CA THR A 191 22.41 -22.83 2.92
C THR A 191 21.60 -21.87 3.78
N VAL A 192 20.90 -22.38 4.80
CA VAL A 192 20.32 -21.56 5.87
C VAL A 192 21.41 -20.71 6.52
N VAL A 193 21.11 -19.43 6.75
CA VAL A 193 22.00 -18.47 7.38
C VAL A 193 21.74 -18.48 8.88
N GLU A 194 22.54 -19.23 9.64
CA GLU A 194 22.33 -19.43 11.09
C GLU A 194 22.17 -18.12 11.90
N PRO A 195 22.97 -17.05 11.67
CA PRO A 195 22.74 -15.78 12.36
C PRO A 195 21.36 -15.19 12.07
N SER A 196 20.90 -15.28 10.81
CA SER A 196 19.58 -14.79 10.39
C SER A 196 18.46 -15.63 11.00
N LEU A 197 18.59 -16.96 11.02
CA LEU A 197 17.65 -17.86 11.71
C LEU A 197 17.55 -17.53 13.20
N LYS A 198 18.68 -17.42 13.89
CA LYS A 198 18.72 -17.09 15.33
C LYS A 198 18.11 -15.73 15.62
N ARG A 199 18.41 -14.74 14.79
CA ARG A 199 17.84 -13.39 14.90
C ARG A 199 16.33 -13.43 14.67
N PHE A 200 15.87 -14.10 13.62
CA PHE A 200 14.45 -14.24 13.30
C PHE A 200 13.69 -14.86 14.48
N SER A 201 14.14 -16.01 14.99
CA SER A 201 13.47 -16.70 16.09
C SER A 201 13.47 -15.91 17.40
N SER A 202 14.54 -15.15 17.67
CA SER A 202 14.63 -14.30 18.87
C SER A 202 13.59 -13.18 18.90
N TYR A 203 13.15 -12.68 17.74
CA TYR A 203 12.23 -11.55 17.63
C TYR A 203 10.79 -11.97 17.31
N PHE A 204 10.60 -12.97 16.45
CA PHE A 204 9.28 -13.44 16.04
C PHE A 204 8.77 -14.64 16.83
N GLY A 205 9.65 -15.39 17.50
CA GLY A 205 9.35 -16.60 18.26
C GLY A 205 9.84 -17.87 17.56
N GLU A 206 9.59 -19.02 18.20
CA GLU A 206 10.00 -20.33 17.68
C GLU A 206 9.46 -20.59 16.27
N THR A 207 10.34 -21.03 15.37
CA THR A 207 10.03 -21.24 13.94
C THR A 207 9.20 -22.49 13.69
N SER A 208 9.25 -23.44 14.63
CA SER A 208 8.37 -24.60 14.69
C SER A 208 7.64 -24.63 16.03
N SER A 209 6.30 -24.64 15.99
CA SER A 209 5.47 -24.57 17.19
C SER A 209 4.04 -25.08 16.92
N SER A 210 3.30 -25.38 17.97
CA SER A 210 1.88 -25.74 17.87
C SER A 210 1.00 -24.82 18.73
N LEU A 211 -0.17 -24.45 18.21
CA LEU A 211 -1.09 -23.51 18.85
C LEU A 211 -2.53 -24.00 18.72
N GLU A 212 -3.26 -24.05 19.82
CA GLU A 212 -4.71 -24.28 19.78
C GLU A 212 -5.46 -22.98 19.43
N VAL A 213 -6.30 -23.04 18.40
CA VAL A 213 -7.10 -21.94 17.87
C VAL A 213 -8.44 -22.49 17.37
N GLY A 214 -9.56 -22.03 17.91
CA GLY A 214 -10.89 -22.44 17.45
C GLY A 214 -11.13 -23.95 17.49
N ASN A 215 -10.67 -24.64 18.54
CA ASN A 215 -10.73 -26.11 18.68
C ASN A 215 -10.04 -26.86 17.51
N HIS A 216 -8.97 -26.27 17.00
CA HIS A 216 -8.04 -26.86 16.04
C HIS A 216 -6.60 -26.67 16.53
N THR A 217 -5.71 -27.58 16.18
CA THR A 217 -4.28 -27.46 16.45
C THR A 217 -3.56 -26.98 15.20
N PHE A 218 -3.11 -25.73 15.20
CA PHE A 218 -2.24 -25.20 14.15
C PHE A 218 -0.80 -25.63 14.42
N VAL A 219 -0.16 -26.24 13.45
CA VAL A 219 1.23 -26.69 13.49
C VAL A 219 2.03 -25.83 12.53
N LEU A 220 2.85 -24.93 13.07
CA LEU A 220 3.81 -24.15 12.29
C LEU A 220 5.09 -24.97 12.21
N LEU A 221 5.57 -25.23 10.99
CA LEU A 221 6.76 -26.06 10.79
C LEU A 221 7.76 -25.35 9.88
N ASP A 222 8.97 -25.16 10.39
CA ASP A 222 10.13 -24.67 9.64
C ASP A 222 10.68 -25.78 8.74
N THR A 223 9.97 -26.02 7.63
CA THR A 223 10.35 -27.00 6.61
C THR A 223 11.64 -26.61 5.88
N ILE A 224 12.04 -25.34 5.96
CA ILE A 224 13.26 -24.80 5.36
C ILE A 224 14.48 -25.31 6.12
N SER A 225 14.52 -25.09 7.43
CA SER A 225 15.58 -25.60 8.30
C SER A 225 15.56 -27.13 8.37
N LEU A 226 14.38 -27.74 8.33
CA LEU A 226 14.24 -29.20 8.26
C LEU A 226 14.87 -29.80 6.98
N SER A 227 14.96 -29.01 5.91
CA SER A 227 15.58 -29.42 4.65
C SER A 227 17.12 -29.34 4.65
N ASP A 228 17.75 -28.90 5.75
CA ASP A 228 19.21 -28.90 5.87
C ASP A 228 19.74 -30.32 6.16
N ARG A 229 20.46 -30.88 5.20
CA ARG A 229 21.07 -32.22 5.25
C ARG A 229 22.51 -32.19 5.74
N THR A 230 23.09 -31.00 5.90
CA THR A 230 24.53 -30.82 6.16
C THR A 230 24.83 -30.30 7.55
N ASN A 231 23.95 -29.48 8.13
CA ASN A 231 24.11 -28.89 9.46
C ASN A 231 23.04 -29.41 10.43
N PRO A 232 23.37 -30.42 11.25
CA PRO A 232 22.44 -30.95 12.23
C PRO A 232 21.96 -29.93 13.26
N ASN A 233 22.71 -28.84 13.52
CA ASN A 233 22.25 -27.83 14.48
C ASN A 233 21.04 -27.04 13.96
N VAL A 234 20.90 -26.95 12.64
CA VAL A 234 19.76 -26.29 11.98
C VAL A 234 18.59 -27.27 11.89
N SER A 235 18.78 -28.45 11.30
CA SER A 235 17.68 -29.39 11.05
C SER A 235 17.16 -30.12 12.28
N ARG A 236 17.99 -30.28 13.33
CA ARG A 236 17.56 -30.96 14.57
C ARG A 236 16.43 -30.22 15.29
N ILE A 237 16.38 -28.88 15.24
CA ILE A 237 15.36 -28.09 15.94
C ILE A 237 13.93 -28.41 15.43
N PRO A 238 13.60 -28.23 14.13
CA PRO A 238 12.29 -28.60 13.61
C PRO A 238 12.04 -30.11 13.65
N MET A 239 13.08 -30.94 13.52
CA MET A 239 12.97 -32.40 13.59
C MET A 239 12.54 -32.88 14.98
N GLU A 240 13.18 -32.38 16.06
CA GLU A 240 12.81 -32.70 17.44
C GLU A 240 11.39 -32.23 17.76
N PHE A 241 11.02 -31.01 17.35
CA PHE A 241 9.63 -30.54 17.48
C PHE A 241 8.65 -31.50 16.81
N LEU A 242 8.92 -31.91 15.57
CA LEU A 242 8.04 -32.79 14.80
C LEU A 242 7.95 -34.20 15.42
N ASP A 243 9.06 -34.73 15.93
CA ASP A 243 9.12 -36.00 16.66
C ASP A 243 8.33 -35.97 17.96
N ASP A 244 8.49 -34.91 18.75
CA ASP A 244 7.81 -34.78 20.02
C ASP A 244 6.31 -34.47 19.83
N PHE A 245 5.97 -33.70 18.80
CA PHE A 245 4.59 -33.50 18.38
C PHE A 245 3.95 -34.85 18.01
N ALA A 246 4.62 -35.71 17.24
CA ALA A 246 4.08 -37.01 16.84
C ALA A 246 3.85 -37.97 18.01
N LYS A 247 4.61 -37.86 19.10
CA LYS A 247 4.44 -38.65 20.33
C LYS A 247 3.28 -38.15 21.19
N GLY A 248 2.88 -36.88 21.02
CA GLY A 248 1.79 -36.26 21.77
C GLY A 248 0.41 -36.79 21.38
N SER A 249 -0.54 -36.72 22.32
CA SER A 249 -1.96 -36.95 22.02
C SER A 249 -2.60 -35.63 21.59
N HIS A 250 -3.28 -35.64 20.44
CA HIS A 250 -3.93 -34.46 19.85
C HIS A 250 -5.42 -34.70 19.69
N SER A 251 -6.22 -34.06 20.54
CA SER A 251 -7.69 -34.21 20.53
C SER A 251 -8.39 -33.40 19.43
N TYR A 252 -7.70 -32.44 18.82
CA TYR A 252 -8.26 -31.54 17.82
C TYR A 252 -7.74 -31.82 16.41
N PRO A 253 -8.54 -31.54 15.36
CA PRO A 253 -8.07 -31.56 13.98
C PRO A 253 -6.85 -30.65 13.78
N ARG A 254 -5.88 -31.13 13.01
CA ARG A 254 -4.58 -30.48 12.83
C ARG A 254 -4.51 -29.71 11.52
N ILE A 255 -4.02 -28.48 11.56
CA ILE A 255 -3.81 -27.63 10.39
C ILE A 255 -2.32 -27.33 10.29
N LEU A 256 -1.67 -27.77 9.22
CA LEU A 256 -0.24 -27.55 9.01
C LEU A 256 0.00 -26.23 8.27
N LEU A 257 0.93 -25.42 8.76
CA LEU A 257 1.42 -24.22 8.11
C LEU A 257 2.91 -24.39 7.82
N SER A 258 3.28 -24.26 6.55
CA SER A 258 4.67 -24.18 6.10
C SER A 258 4.86 -22.92 5.24
N HIS A 259 6.10 -22.51 5.01
CA HIS A 259 6.37 -21.50 3.98
C HIS A 259 6.54 -22.16 2.62
N VAL A 260 7.56 -23.00 2.47
CA VAL A 260 7.80 -23.71 1.20
C VAL A 260 6.76 -24.84 1.03
N PRO A 261 6.13 -24.96 -0.15
CA PRO A 261 5.17 -26.02 -0.45
C PRO A 261 5.73 -27.44 -0.30
N LEU A 262 4.84 -28.41 -0.06
CA LEU A 262 5.26 -29.82 -0.03
C LEU A 262 5.51 -30.35 -1.45
N TRP A 263 6.30 -31.43 -1.51
CA TRP A 263 6.63 -32.11 -2.75
C TRP A 263 5.38 -32.44 -3.56
N ARG A 264 5.45 -32.19 -4.87
CA ARG A 264 4.34 -32.38 -5.81
C ARG A 264 4.83 -32.76 -7.21
N ASN A 265 4.04 -33.54 -7.92
CA ASN A 265 4.24 -33.82 -9.33
C ASN A 265 3.54 -32.77 -10.19
N ALA A 266 4.26 -31.72 -10.59
CA ALA A 266 3.72 -30.60 -11.38
C ALA A 266 3.11 -30.98 -12.74
N LYS A 267 3.38 -32.20 -13.26
CA LYS A 267 2.77 -32.69 -14.50
C LYS A 267 1.38 -33.28 -14.29
N GLN A 268 1.11 -33.81 -13.10
CA GLN A 268 -0.15 -34.49 -12.77
C GLN A 268 -1.06 -33.62 -11.90
N GLN A 269 -0.47 -32.94 -10.92
CA GLN A 269 -1.20 -32.11 -9.96
C GLN A 269 -1.26 -30.68 -10.47
N THR A 270 -2.41 -30.32 -11.05
CA THR A 270 -2.69 -28.95 -11.48
C THR A 270 -3.27 -28.14 -10.33
N CYS A 271 -2.76 -26.92 -10.14
CA CYS A 271 -3.10 -25.98 -9.07
C CYS A 271 -4.56 -25.46 -8.99
N GLY A 272 -5.48 -26.00 -9.78
CA GLY A 272 -6.88 -25.55 -9.84
C GLY A 272 -7.11 -24.24 -10.60
N GLU A 273 -8.37 -23.83 -10.67
CA GLU A 273 -8.84 -22.71 -11.52
C GLU A 273 -8.48 -21.31 -10.98
N LEU A 274 -8.26 -21.21 -9.66
CA LEU A 274 -7.97 -19.94 -8.98
C LEU A 274 -6.52 -19.46 -9.19
N ARG A 275 -5.64 -20.30 -9.75
CA ARG A 275 -4.29 -19.90 -10.16
C ARG A 275 -4.33 -18.86 -11.29
N GLU A 276 -3.59 -17.77 -11.13
CA GLU A 276 -3.50 -16.71 -12.15
C GLU A 276 -2.65 -17.15 -13.35
N SER A 277 -1.51 -17.77 -13.08
CA SER A 277 -0.60 -18.30 -14.08
C SER A 277 -1.22 -19.46 -14.85
N LYS A 278 -1.06 -19.44 -16.18
CA LYS A 278 -1.43 -20.55 -17.07
C LYS A 278 -0.30 -21.55 -17.28
N LYS A 279 0.87 -21.28 -16.71
CA LYS A 279 1.99 -22.20 -16.75
C LYS A 279 1.83 -23.24 -15.63
N PRO A 280 2.28 -24.49 -15.84
CA PRO A 280 2.39 -25.49 -14.78
C PRO A 280 3.19 -24.94 -13.59
N PHE A 281 3.01 -25.57 -12.42
CA PHE A 281 3.77 -25.23 -11.23
C PHE A 281 5.28 -25.29 -11.55
N PRO A 282 6.05 -24.22 -11.25
CA PRO A 282 7.46 -24.20 -11.58
C PRO A 282 8.21 -25.21 -10.71
N ILE A 283 9.03 -26.06 -11.32
CA ILE A 283 9.99 -26.89 -10.58
C ILE A 283 11.35 -26.23 -10.74
N LYS A 284 11.81 -25.56 -9.69
CA LYS A 284 13.09 -24.85 -9.69
C LYS A 284 13.82 -25.06 -8.37
N ASN A 285 15.13 -25.20 -8.48
CA ASN A 285 16.07 -25.14 -7.37
C ASN A 285 17.20 -24.19 -7.72
N GLY A 286 17.79 -23.57 -6.71
CA GLY A 286 18.87 -22.63 -6.83
C GLY A 286 19.53 -22.37 -5.49
N LYS A 287 20.51 -21.47 -5.46
CA LYS A 287 21.13 -21.05 -4.20
C LYS A 287 20.06 -20.43 -3.30
N GLN A 288 19.88 -20.99 -2.09
CA GLN A 288 18.92 -20.52 -1.09
C GLN A 288 17.45 -20.46 -1.56
N TYR A 289 17.08 -21.30 -2.53
CA TYR A 289 15.72 -21.30 -3.08
C TYR A 289 15.32 -22.65 -3.66
N GLN A 290 14.13 -23.14 -3.32
CA GLN A 290 13.51 -24.32 -3.93
C GLN A 290 11.99 -24.19 -3.89
N THR A 291 11.32 -24.49 -4.99
CA THR A 291 9.86 -24.30 -5.15
C THR A 291 8.98 -25.26 -4.33
N TYR A 292 9.56 -26.33 -3.80
CA TYR A 292 8.90 -27.27 -2.88
C TYR A 292 9.98 -28.02 -2.07
N ILE A 293 9.65 -28.57 -0.91
CA ILE A 293 10.57 -29.41 -0.13
C ILE A 293 10.66 -30.84 -0.65
N ASP A 294 11.67 -31.60 -0.23
CA ASP A 294 11.90 -32.96 -0.71
C ASP A 294 10.76 -33.92 -0.35
N GLN A 295 10.65 -35.00 -1.14
CA GLN A 295 9.56 -35.97 -1.02
C GLN A 295 9.58 -36.71 0.33
N ASP A 296 10.75 -37.13 0.81
CA ASP A 296 10.90 -37.82 2.09
C ASP A 296 10.45 -36.94 3.27
N ILE A 297 10.90 -35.67 3.31
CA ILE A 297 10.49 -34.70 4.33
C ILE A 297 8.98 -34.45 4.25
N SER A 298 8.43 -34.32 3.04
CA SER A 298 6.99 -34.12 2.84
C SER A 298 6.17 -35.29 3.38
N GLN A 299 6.58 -36.52 3.07
CA GLN A 299 5.88 -37.74 3.51
C GLN A 299 5.98 -37.93 5.02
N GLU A 300 7.16 -37.70 5.61
CA GLU A 300 7.36 -37.76 7.05
C GLU A 300 6.53 -36.71 7.79
N THR A 301 6.52 -35.47 7.28
CA THR A 301 5.71 -34.37 7.84
C THR A 301 4.23 -34.74 7.83
N LEU A 302 3.71 -35.24 6.70
CA LEU A 302 2.31 -35.65 6.60
C LEU A 302 1.97 -36.82 7.53
N ALA A 303 2.85 -37.81 7.65
CA ALA A 303 2.62 -38.98 8.52
C ALA A 303 2.66 -38.62 10.02
N LYS A 304 3.53 -37.68 10.42
CA LYS A 304 3.66 -37.23 11.81
C LYS A 304 2.59 -36.22 12.21
N VAL A 305 2.26 -35.28 11.34
CA VAL A 305 1.27 -34.23 11.63
C VAL A 305 -0.15 -34.71 11.37
N GLN A 306 -0.39 -35.51 10.32
CA GLN A 306 -1.73 -35.97 9.90
C GLN A 306 -2.75 -34.81 9.85
N PRO A 307 -2.50 -33.78 9.03
CA PRO A 307 -3.35 -32.60 8.97
C PRO A 307 -4.66 -32.86 8.19
N VAL A 308 -5.74 -32.18 8.58
CA VAL A 308 -6.97 -32.14 7.78
C VAL A 308 -6.82 -31.22 6.56
N ILE A 309 -5.99 -30.18 6.69
CA ILE A 309 -5.58 -29.29 5.60
C ILE A 309 -4.21 -28.67 5.93
N LEU A 310 -3.45 -28.31 4.90
CA LEU A 310 -2.22 -27.56 5.05
C LEU A 310 -2.16 -26.33 4.13
N PHE A 311 -1.46 -25.29 4.60
CA PHE A 311 -1.30 -24.03 3.88
C PHE A 311 0.18 -23.67 3.74
N SER A 312 0.58 -23.27 2.53
CA SER A 312 1.95 -22.84 2.18
C SER A 312 1.99 -21.45 1.54
N GLY A 313 3.18 -20.88 1.37
CA GLY A 313 3.49 -19.63 0.64
C GLY A 313 4.46 -19.87 -0.53
N ASP A 314 5.46 -19.00 -0.70
CA ASP A 314 6.61 -19.09 -1.64
C ASP A 314 6.27 -18.99 -3.15
N ASP A 315 5.28 -19.72 -3.68
CA ASP A 315 4.96 -19.67 -5.13
C ASP A 315 4.26 -18.35 -5.54
N HIS A 316 3.85 -17.54 -4.55
CA HIS A 316 3.10 -16.29 -4.67
C HIS A 316 1.73 -16.38 -5.36
N ASP A 317 1.42 -17.46 -6.07
CA ASP A 317 0.16 -17.70 -6.76
C ASP A 317 -0.61 -18.85 -6.11
N TYR A 318 -1.92 -18.84 -6.30
CA TYR A 318 -2.78 -19.86 -5.71
C TYR A 318 -2.48 -21.24 -6.32
N CYS A 319 -2.36 -22.25 -5.47
CA CYS A 319 -2.28 -23.64 -5.90
C CYS A 319 -2.99 -24.56 -4.92
N HIS A 320 -4.02 -25.27 -5.37
CA HIS A 320 -4.71 -26.26 -4.57
C HIS A 320 -4.46 -27.66 -5.14
N ILE A 321 -3.88 -28.54 -4.32
CA ILE A 321 -3.57 -29.93 -4.67
C ILE A 321 -3.85 -30.87 -3.50
N SER A 322 -3.91 -32.18 -3.78
CA SER A 322 -4.04 -33.23 -2.78
C SER A 322 -2.76 -34.08 -2.70
N HIS A 323 -2.28 -34.36 -1.48
CA HIS A 323 -1.17 -35.27 -1.21
C HIS A 323 -1.69 -36.61 -0.74
N SER A 324 -1.12 -37.69 -1.27
CA SER A 324 -1.30 -39.03 -0.72
C SER A 324 -0.08 -39.40 0.12
N TYR A 325 -0.32 -40.01 1.28
CA TYR A 325 0.75 -40.48 2.17
C TYR A 325 0.34 -41.77 2.90
N PRO A 326 1.27 -42.70 3.15
CA PRO A 326 1.00 -43.93 3.87
C PRO A 326 0.93 -43.67 5.38
N LEU A 327 -0.10 -44.22 6.04
CA LEU A 327 -0.24 -44.21 7.49
C LEU A 327 -0.78 -45.56 7.96
N HIS A 328 0.00 -46.30 8.75
CA HIS A 328 -0.36 -47.61 9.30
C HIS A 328 -0.90 -48.63 8.27
N GLY A 329 -0.38 -48.60 7.04
CA GLY A 329 -0.80 -49.50 5.95
C GLY A 329 -1.97 -48.99 5.11
N GLU A 330 -2.57 -47.86 5.49
CA GLU A 330 -3.61 -47.17 4.70
C GLU A 330 -3.02 -45.97 3.95
N THR A 331 -3.64 -45.62 2.82
CA THR A 331 -3.33 -44.35 2.14
C THR A 331 -4.27 -43.27 2.65
N LYS A 332 -3.72 -42.22 3.27
CA LYS A 332 -4.45 -41.02 3.66
C LYS A 332 -4.24 -39.90 2.66
N ILE A 333 -5.16 -38.94 2.65
CA ILE A 333 -5.13 -37.79 1.76
C ILE A 333 -5.12 -36.52 2.60
N ALA A 334 -4.25 -35.56 2.27
CA ALA A 334 -4.25 -34.22 2.84
C ALA A 334 -4.35 -33.19 1.71
N GLN A 335 -5.17 -32.16 1.89
CA GLN A 335 -5.26 -31.05 0.95
C GLN A 335 -4.19 -29.99 1.27
N GLU A 336 -3.55 -29.45 0.25
CA GLU A 336 -2.64 -28.31 0.34
C GLU A 336 -3.16 -27.14 -0.48
N ILE A 337 -3.23 -25.97 0.17
CA ILE A 337 -3.42 -24.69 -0.50
C ILE A 337 -2.17 -23.83 -0.34
N THR A 338 -1.45 -23.62 -1.44
CA THR A 338 -0.46 -22.56 -1.54
C THR A 338 -1.17 -21.22 -1.64
N VAL A 339 -1.04 -20.42 -0.59
CA VAL A 339 -1.69 -19.13 -0.40
C VAL A 339 -1.03 -18.10 -1.31
N LYS A 340 -1.88 -17.33 -1.99
CA LYS A 340 -1.44 -16.25 -2.86
C LYS A 340 -0.78 -15.14 -2.06
N SER A 341 0.28 -14.54 -2.59
CA SER A 341 0.96 -13.42 -1.93
C SER A 341 0.00 -12.24 -1.72
N CYS A 342 0.10 -11.62 -0.55
CA CYS A 342 -0.65 -10.41 -0.23
C CYS A 342 0.04 -9.13 -0.74
N ALA A 343 1.27 -9.24 -1.25
CA ALA A 343 2.08 -8.15 -1.77
C ALA A 343 1.76 -7.83 -3.24
N MET A 344 1.96 -6.57 -3.63
CA MET A 344 1.68 -6.10 -4.99
C MET A 344 2.89 -6.14 -5.94
N ASN A 345 4.06 -6.56 -5.45
CA ASN A 345 5.32 -6.60 -6.19
C ASN A 345 5.83 -8.02 -6.47
N MET A 346 4.97 -9.04 -6.32
CA MET A 346 5.34 -10.47 -6.39
C MET A 346 4.98 -11.20 -7.68
N GLY A 347 4.97 -10.46 -8.79
CA GLY A 347 4.81 -11.05 -10.14
C GLY A 347 3.39 -11.51 -10.49
N ILE A 348 2.45 -11.43 -9.55
CA ILE A 348 1.01 -11.68 -9.73
C ILE A 348 0.24 -10.37 -9.90
N LYS A 349 -0.86 -10.37 -10.65
CA LYS A 349 -1.69 -9.18 -10.86
C LYS A 349 -2.75 -8.97 -9.79
N LYS A 350 -3.17 -10.03 -9.11
CA LYS A 350 -4.29 -9.99 -8.16
C LYS A 350 -3.89 -10.50 -6.77
N PRO A 351 -3.20 -9.70 -5.93
CA PRO A 351 -2.85 -10.14 -4.57
C PRO A 351 -4.07 -10.59 -3.77
N ALA A 352 -3.91 -11.53 -2.85
CA ALA A 352 -5.01 -12.06 -2.04
C ALA A 352 -4.51 -12.51 -0.67
N ILE A 353 -5.44 -12.85 0.21
CA ILE A 353 -5.21 -13.55 1.48
C ILE A 353 -6.13 -14.77 1.51
N GLN A 354 -5.77 -15.79 2.29
CA GLN A 354 -6.64 -16.94 2.50
C GLN A 354 -7.42 -16.74 3.81
N LEU A 355 -8.74 -16.81 3.75
CA LEU A 355 -9.60 -16.76 4.93
C LEU A 355 -10.01 -18.17 5.31
N LEU A 356 -10.03 -18.46 6.60
CA LEU A 356 -10.38 -19.75 7.15
C LEU A 356 -11.37 -19.55 8.31
N SER A 357 -12.52 -20.21 8.22
CA SER A 357 -13.55 -20.23 9.25
C SER A 357 -13.56 -21.61 9.90
N LEU A 358 -13.44 -21.67 11.22
CA LEU A 358 -13.31 -22.90 11.98
C LEU A 358 -14.54 -23.10 12.85
N TYR A 359 -15.13 -24.28 12.80
CA TYR A 359 -16.23 -24.63 13.67
C TYR A 359 -16.12 -26.09 14.09
N ASN A 360 -15.73 -26.29 15.34
CA ASN A 360 -15.57 -27.62 15.95
C ASN A 360 -16.06 -27.59 17.40
N PRO A 361 -17.38 -27.55 17.64
CA PRO A 361 -17.91 -27.48 19.00
C PRO A 361 -17.63 -28.78 19.76
N SER A 362 -17.07 -28.65 20.96
CA SER A 362 -16.64 -29.78 21.81
C SER A 362 -17.78 -30.73 22.19
N ASP A 363 -19.03 -30.23 22.22
CA ASP A 363 -20.23 -31.02 22.56
C ASP A 363 -20.64 -32.00 21.45
N LEU A 364 -20.34 -31.71 20.17
CA LEU A 364 -20.65 -32.62 19.07
C LEU A 364 -19.69 -33.82 19.04
N ALA A 365 -18.43 -33.65 19.47
CA ALA A 365 -17.49 -34.77 19.59
C ALA A 365 -17.94 -35.82 20.63
N ALA A 366 -18.70 -35.41 21.67
CA ALA A 366 -19.27 -36.32 22.65
C ALA A 366 -20.55 -37.04 22.17
N ILE A 367 -21.29 -36.44 21.24
CA ILE A 367 -22.53 -36.99 20.67
C ILE A 367 -22.22 -37.93 19.49
N SER A 368 -21.20 -37.62 18.69
CA SER A 368 -20.80 -38.41 17.52
C SER A 368 -19.92 -39.62 17.84
N ALA A 369 -19.73 -39.96 19.13
CA ALA A 369 -18.93 -41.11 19.57
C ALA A 369 -19.47 -42.49 19.11
N GLY A 370 -20.52 -42.53 18.28
CA GLY A 370 -21.08 -43.74 17.67
C GLY A 370 -21.52 -43.61 16.20
N GLU A 371 -21.35 -42.45 15.54
CA GLU A 371 -21.70 -42.26 14.13
C GLU A 371 -20.56 -41.56 13.39
N GLU A 372 -19.96 -42.24 12.40
CA GLU A 372 -18.92 -41.74 11.48
C GLU A 372 -19.46 -40.69 10.50
N HIS A 373 -20.01 -39.59 11.01
CA HIS A 373 -20.17 -38.39 10.21
C HIS A 373 -18.94 -37.50 10.44
N GLU A 374 -17.96 -37.58 9.52
CA GLU A 374 -16.91 -36.56 9.35
C GLU A 374 -17.59 -35.22 9.03
N SER A 375 -18.05 -34.51 10.06
CA SER A 375 -18.53 -33.15 9.91
C SER A 375 -17.32 -32.27 9.59
N GLU A 376 -17.31 -31.66 8.41
CA GLU A 376 -16.29 -30.70 7.99
C GLU A 376 -16.13 -29.60 9.04
N THR A 377 -14.95 -29.52 9.69
CA THR A 377 -14.70 -28.61 10.82
C THR A 377 -14.09 -27.27 10.41
N TYR A 378 -13.79 -27.09 9.13
CA TYR A 378 -13.18 -25.87 8.59
C TYR A 378 -13.76 -25.53 7.22
N LYS A 379 -13.78 -24.24 6.88
CA LYS A 379 -14.14 -23.72 5.55
C LYS A 379 -13.17 -22.64 5.15
N THR A 380 -12.87 -22.53 3.87
CA THR A 380 -11.81 -21.62 3.41
C THR A 380 -12.23 -20.88 2.14
N GLU A 381 -11.88 -19.59 2.06
CA GLU A 381 -12.24 -18.69 0.96
C GLU A 381 -11.06 -17.79 0.58
N LEU A 382 -10.78 -17.68 -0.72
CA LEU A 382 -9.73 -16.80 -1.23
C LEU A 382 -10.23 -15.35 -1.29
N CYS A 383 -9.68 -14.46 -0.47
CA CYS A 383 -10.06 -13.06 -0.46
C CYS A 383 -9.10 -12.19 -1.27
N TYR A 384 -9.55 -11.71 -2.43
CA TYR A 384 -8.75 -10.80 -3.25
C TYR A 384 -8.59 -9.40 -2.64
N MET A 385 -7.35 -8.92 -2.65
CA MET A 385 -6.99 -7.55 -2.33
C MET A 385 -7.35 -6.60 -3.48
N PRO A 386 -7.46 -5.29 -3.22
CA PRO A 386 -7.68 -4.29 -4.27
C PRO A 386 -6.60 -4.34 -5.35
N ASP A 387 -7.00 -4.21 -6.63
CA ASP A 387 -6.05 -4.13 -7.76
C ASP A 387 -5.06 -2.96 -7.54
N PRO A 388 -3.77 -3.26 -7.30
CA PRO A 388 -2.78 -2.24 -6.97
C PRO A 388 -2.50 -1.31 -8.16
N TYR A 389 -2.59 -1.81 -9.39
CA TYR A 389 -2.25 -1.05 -10.60
C TYR A 389 -3.41 -0.20 -11.10
N LYS A 390 -4.65 -0.51 -10.72
CA LYS A 390 -5.82 0.31 -11.07
C LYS A 390 -5.72 1.70 -10.46
N ALA A 391 -5.42 1.80 -9.16
CA ALA A 391 -5.28 3.10 -8.49
C ALA A 391 -4.17 3.95 -9.14
N ILE A 392 -3.00 3.34 -9.37
CA ILE A 392 -1.86 4.01 -10.03
C ILE A 392 -2.25 4.55 -11.41
N ARG A 393 -2.90 3.73 -12.25
CA ARG A 393 -3.39 4.17 -13.57
C ARG A 393 -4.38 5.33 -13.47
N MET A 394 -5.28 5.30 -12.49
CA MET A 394 -6.24 6.38 -12.27
C MET A 394 -5.55 7.69 -11.84
N TYR A 395 -4.51 7.61 -11.02
CA TYR A 395 -3.72 8.79 -10.63
C TYR A 395 -2.92 9.35 -11.81
N LEU A 396 -2.34 8.51 -12.65
CA LEU A 396 -1.66 8.95 -13.88
C LEU A 396 -2.63 9.65 -14.84
N TRP A 397 -3.85 9.12 -15.00
CA TRP A 397 -4.91 9.80 -15.77
C TRP A 397 -5.31 11.13 -15.16
N GLY A 398 -5.51 11.19 -13.84
CA GLY A 398 -5.80 12.44 -13.12
C GLY A 398 -4.71 13.50 -13.31
N LEU A 399 -3.43 13.08 -13.29
CA LEU A 399 -2.28 13.94 -13.52
C LEU A 399 -2.24 14.45 -14.96
N LEU A 400 -2.47 13.58 -15.94
CA LEU A 400 -2.53 13.96 -17.35
C LEU A 400 -3.67 14.96 -17.60
N CYS A 401 -4.88 14.68 -17.13
CA CYS A 401 -6.03 15.58 -17.28
C CYS A 401 -5.79 16.95 -16.61
N SER A 402 -5.24 16.96 -15.40
CA SER A 402 -4.89 18.19 -14.69
C SER A 402 -3.84 19.00 -15.44
N THR A 403 -2.81 18.33 -15.96
CA THR A 403 -1.72 18.95 -16.72
C THR A 403 -2.26 19.57 -18.01
N VAL A 404 -3.01 18.81 -18.80
CA VAL A 404 -3.65 19.31 -20.04
C VAL A 404 -4.55 20.51 -19.74
N PHE A 405 -5.33 20.47 -18.66
CA PHE A 405 -6.20 21.58 -18.27
C PHE A 405 -5.40 22.86 -17.94
N VAL A 406 -4.33 22.74 -17.14
CA VAL A 406 -3.47 23.88 -16.76
C VAL A 406 -2.69 24.42 -17.97
N LEU A 407 -2.23 23.55 -18.88
CA LEU A 407 -1.60 23.94 -20.14
C LEU A 407 -2.59 24.66 -21.06
N TYR A 408 -3.82 24.16 -21.20
CA TYR A 408 -4.87 24.81 -22.00
C TYR A 408 -5.18 26.22 -21.47
N MET A 409 -5.32 26.35 -20.14
CA MET A 409 -5.50 27.62 -19.46
C MET A 409 -4.36 28.62 -19.74
N HIS A 410 -3.11 28.15 -19.82
CA HIS A 410 -1.94 29.01 -20.02
C HIS A 410 -1.68 29.35 -21.50
N PHE A 411 -1.69 28.36 -22.39
CA PHE A 411 -1.29 28.53 -23.78
C PHE A 411 -2.42 29.08 -24.65
N LEU A 412 -3.68 28.78 -24.34
CA LEU A 412 -4.85 29.20 -25.13
C LEU A 412 -5.88 29.99 -24.30
N PRO A 413 -5.49 31.08 -23.60
CA PRO A 413 -6.35 31.75 -22.62
C PRO A 413 -7.60 32.39 -23.24
N LYS A 414 -7.54 32.87 -24.50
CA LYS A 414 -8.71 33.42 -25.22
C LYS A 414 -9.76 32.33 -25.47
N SER A 415 -9.31 31.17 -25.97
CA SER A 415 -10.19 30.02 -26.19
C SER A 415 -10.76 29.50 -24.87
N PHE A 416 -9.91 29.38 -23.84
CA PHE A 416 -10.30 28.98 -22.50
C PHE A 416 -11.37 29.92 -21.90
N ASN A 417 -11.16 31.24 -22.02
CA ASN A 417 -12.12 32.22 -21.54
C ASN A 417 -13.46 32.12 -22.27
N SER A 418 -13.43 31.97 -23.60
CA SER A 418 -14.63 31.87 -24.42
C SER A 418 -15.47 30.62 -24.08
N HIS A 419 -14.82 29.46 -23.94
CA HIS A 419 -15.52 28.18 -23.79
C HIS A 419 -15.70 27.77 -22.33
N VAL A 420 -14.63 27.73 -21.55
CA VAL A 420 -14.64 27.20 -20.18
C VAL A 420 -15.11 28.26 -19.20
N ALA A 421 -14.50 29.45 -19.19
CA ALA A 421 -14.83 30.48 -18.21
C ALA A 421 -16.27 30.99 -18.38
N THR A 422 -16.77 31.12 -19.61
CA THR A 422 -18.17 31.50 -19.88
C THR A 422 -19.15 30.42 -19.42
N ARG A 423 -18.85 29.15 -19.70
CA ARG A 423 -19.71 28.02 -19.30
C ARG A 423 -19.73 27.85 -17.78
N MET A 424 -18.57 27.94 -17.12
CA MET A 424 -18.49 27.91 -15.66
C MET A 424 -19.20 29.08 -15.01
N ASN A 425 -19.13 30.28 -15.60
CA ASN A 425 -19.90 31.42 -15.11
C ASN A 425 -21.39 31.09 -15.17
N ARG A 426 -21.90 30.66 -16.33
CA ARG A 426 -23.32 30.31 -16.49
C ARG A 426 -23.81 29.21 -15.53
N LEU A 427 -22.98 28.20 -15.26
CA LEU A 427 -23.36 27.08 -14.38
C LEU A 427 -23.30 27.43 -12.89
N LEU A 428 -22.35 28.28 -12.47
CA LEU A 428 -22.05 28.51 -11.05
C LEU A 428 -22.52 29.87 -10.52
N THR A 429 -22.95 30.80 -11.37
CA THR A 429 -23.73 31.97 -10.94
C THR A 429 -25.21 31.67 -11.13
N ARG A 430 -25.93 31.48 -10.01
CA ARG A 430 -27.40 31.49 -9.98
C ARG A 430 -27.87 32.83 -10.56
N PRO A 431 -28.95 32.88 -11.35
CA PRO A 431 -29.52 34.18 -11.73
C PRO A 431 -30.02 34.85 -10.45
N ASP A 432 -29.43 35.98 -10.08
CA ASP A 432 -29.95 36.82 -9.00
C ASP A 432 -31.35 37.27 -9.38
N SER A 433 -32.35 36.82 -8.63
CA SER A 433 -33.76 37.22 -8.77
C SER A 433 -34.05 38.56 -8.10
N SER A 434 -33.14 39.53 -8.20
CA SER A 434 -33.30 40.82 -7.53
C SER A 434 -32.65 41.96 -8.30
N THR A 435 -33.17 42.24 -9.50
CA THR A 435 -33.32 43.60 -10.06
C THR A 435 -34.30 43.48 -11.22
N SER A 436 -35.58 43.69 -10.94
CA SER A 436 -36.60 43.94 -11.96
C SER A 436 -36.43 45.36 -12.46
N ASP A 437 -35.40 45.61 -13.28
CA ASP A 437 -35.35 46.82 -14.08
C ASP A 437 -36.13 46.57 -15.37
N LEU A 438 -37.31 47.20 -15.49
CA LEU A 438 -38.13 47.19 -16.69
C LEU A 438 -37.33 47.72 -17.89
N PRO A 439 -37.35 47.07 -19.06
CA PRO A 439 -36.69 47.58 -20.24
C PRO A 439 -37.54 48.66 -20.91
N LEU A 440 -37.05 49.91 -20.89
CA LEU A 440 -37.50 50.95 -21.82
C LEU A 440 -36.95 50.65 -23.24
N PRO A 441 -37.76 50.74 -24.30
CA PRO A 441 -37.31 50.44 -25.64
C PRO A 441 -36.59 51.67 -26.22
N THR A 442 -35.27 51.59 -26.35
CA THR A 442 -34.56 52.47 -27.29
C THR A 442 -33.77 51.64 -28.28
N SER A 443 -34.10 51.86 -29.55
CA SER A 443 -33.40 51.33 -30.71
C SER A 443 -31.97 51.85 -30.74
N VAL A 444 -31.01 51.03 -30.30
CA VAL A 444 -29.59 51.30 -30.51
C VAL A 444 -28.92 50.08 -31.14
N SER A 445 -28.12 50.39 -32.16
CA SER A 445 -27.49 49.51 -33.13
C SER A 445 -26.89 48.20 -32.61
N LYS A 446 -26.99 47.17 -33.45
CA LYS A 446 -26.38 45.83 -33.33
C LYS A 446 -24.84 45.83 -33.21
N SER A 447 -24.15 46.96 -33.04
CA SER A 447 -22.68 47.00 -32.95
C SER A 447 -22.11 47.14 -31.52
N LYS A 448 -22.95 47.34 -30.49
CA LYS A 448 -22.47 47.51 -29.10
C LYS A 448 -22.69 46.32 -28.15
N SER A 449 -23.37 45.26 -28.57
CA SER A 449 -23.62 44.06 -27.74
C SER A 449 -22.35 43.25 -27.38
N LYS A 450 -21.24 43.39 -28.14
CA LYS A 450 -19.99 42.66 -27.86
C LYS A 450 -19.10 43.26 -26.77
N LYS A 451 -19.39 44.46 -26.27
CA LYS A 451 -18.49 45.18 -25.31
C LYS A 451 -18.88 45.08 -23.84
N SER A 452 -19.96 44.37 -23.51
CA SER A 452 -20.41 44.14 -22.12
C SER A 452 -20.18 42.71 -21.62
N LEU A 453 -19.16 42.00 -22.12
CA LEU A 453 -18.60 40.86 -21.39
C LEU A 453 -17.64 41.40 -20.32
N THR A 454 -18.21 42.10 -19.34
CA THR A 454 -17.56 42.43 -18.09
C THR A 454 -16.92 41.17 -17.53
N HIS A 455 -15.60 41.21 -17.32
CA HIS A 455 -14.76 40.14 -16.79
C HIS A 455 -15.51 39.09 -15.97
N SER A 456 -15.79 37.94 -16.59
CA SER A 456 -16.29 36.76 -15.85
C SER A 456 -15.39 36.53 -14.64
N LYS A 457 -15.97 36.21 -13.48
CA LYS A 457 -15.23 35.88 -12.24
C LYS A 457 -14.30 34.66 -12.45
N TYR A 458 -14.47 33.94 -13.55
CA TYR A 458 -13.68 32.78 -13.97
C TYR A 458 -12.67 33.11 -15.09
N SER A 459 -12.62 34.35 -15.60
CA SER A 459 -11.68 34.73 -16.66
C SER A 459 -10.22 34.67 -16.20
N VAL A 460 -9.38 34.11 -17.06
CA VAL A 460 -7.93 34.09 -16.91
C VAL A 460 -7.28 35.22 -17.71
N ASN A 461 -6.10 35.67 -17.27
CA ASN A 461 -5.37 36.73 -17.95
C ASN A 461 -4.98 36.26 -19.36
N GLU A 462 -5.29 37.06 -20.39
CA GLU A 462 -4.95 36.73 -21.77
C GLU A 462 -3.44 36.85 -22.06
N THR A 463 -2.72 37.62 -21.25
CA THR A 463 -1.27 37.76 -21.36
C THR A 463 -0.58 36.58 -20.69
N ARG A 464 0.22 35.84 -21.47
CA ARG A 464 1.01 34.71 -20.97
C ARG A 464 2.11 35.21 -20.04
N SER A 465 2.19 34.64 -18.85
CA SER A 465 3.25 34.88 -17.88
C SER A 465 3.74 33.55 -17.32
N ILE A 466 4.99 33.19 -17.63
CA ILE A 466 5.61 31.94 -17.15
C ILE A 466 5.65 31.92 -15.62
N LYS A 467 5.99 33.05 -14.99
CA LYS A 467 6.00 33.17 -13.52
C LYS A 467 4.63 32.88 -12.91
N GLN A 468 3.56 33.35 -13.56
CA GLN A 468 2.20 33.10 -13.10
C GLN A 468 1.79 31.64 -13.31
N PHE A 469 2.16 31.04 -14.43
CA PHE A 469 1.94 29.62 -14.69
C PHE A 469 2.63 28.74 -13.63
N LEU A 470 3.92 28.94 -13.42
CA LEU A 470 4.70 28.20 -12.42
C LEU A 470 4.13 28.35 -11.01
N ALA A 471 3.69 29.56 -10.64
CA ALA A 471 3.05 29.77 -9.34
C ALA A 471 1.74 28.97 -9.18
N ASN A 472 0.85 28.98 -10.18
CA ASN A 472 -0.41 28.24 -10.11
C ASN A 472 -0.20 26.72 -10.17
N ALA A 473 0.69 26.26 -11.05
CA ALA A 473 1.03 24.84 -11.16
C ALA A 473 1.71 24.31 -9.88
N GLY A 474 2.62 25.09 -9.30
CA GLY A 474 3.28 24.75 -8.03
C GLY A 474 2.32 24.68 -6.86
N ILE A 475 1.42 25.67 -6.70
CA ILE A 475 0.37 25.63 -5.67
C ILE A 475 -0.52 24.41 -5.85
N LEU A 476 -0.96 24.12 -7.08
CA LEU A 476 -1.77 22.95 -7.37
C LEU A 476 -1.04 21.66 -7.00
N LEU A 477 0.21 21.50 -7.44
CA LEU A 477 1.02 20.32 -7.13
C LEU A 477 1.16 20.11 -5.62
N ILE A 478 1.54 21.15 -4.88
CA ILE A 478 1.66 21.08 -3.41
C ILE A 478 0.33 20.70 -2.77
N SER A 479 -0.78 21.29 -3.23
CA SER A 479 -2.11 21.00 -2.67
C SER A 479 -2.62 19.58 -2.97
N VAL A 480 -2.22 18.98 -4.09
CA VAL A 480 -2.55 17.59 -4.41
C VAL A 480 -1.64 16.64 -3.62
N MET A 481 -0.35 16.97 -3.51
CA MET A 481 0.58 16.20 -2.68
C MET A 481 0.17 16.18 -1.21
N SER A 482 -0.40 17.26 -0.67
CA SER A 482 -0.91 17.25 0.70
C SER A 482 -2.07 16.27 0.91
N ILE A 483 -2.88 15.99 -0.13
CA ILE A 483 -3.91 14.94 -0.05
C ILE A 483 -3.25 13.57 0.06
N PHE A 484 -2.28 13.26 -0.81
CA PHE A 484 -1.52 12.00 -0.72
C PHE A 484 -0.86 11.83 0.65
N ILE A 485 -0.18 12.87 1.16
CA ILE A 485 0.45 12.83 2.47
C ILE A 485 -0.57 12.52 3.58
N TYR A 486 -1.75 13.13 3.55
CA TYR A 486 -2.81 12.84 4.52
C TYR A 486 -3.25 11.37 4.45
N PHE A 487 -3.50 10.85 3.25
CA PHE A 487 -3.89 9.44 3.09
C PHE A 487 -2.77 8.46 3.42
N TYR A 488 -1.51 8.87 3.35
CA TYR A 488 -0.37 8.00 3.60
C TYR A 488 0.11 8.01 5.05
N THR A 489 -0.24 9.07 5.80
CA THR A 489 0.18 9.24 7.20
C THR A 489 -0.95 9.07 8.20
N VAL A 490 -2.19 9.44 7.84
CA VAL A 490 -3.33 9.47 8.79
C VAL A 490 -4.30 8.32 8.55
N VAL A 491 -4.77 8.17 7.31
CA VAL A 491 -5.73 7.13 6.90
C VAL A 491 -4.99 5.80 6.80
#